data_AF-A0AAE3LI47-F1
#
_entry.id   AF-A0AAE3LI47-F1
#
_cell.length_a   1.000
_cell.length_b   1.000
_cell.length_c   1.000
_cell.angle_alpha   90.00
_cell.angle_beta   90.00
_cell.angle_gamma   90.00
#
_symmetry.space_group_name_H-M   'P 1'
#
loop_
_entity.id
_entity.type
_entity.pdbx_description
1 polymer ?
#
loop_
_entity_poly.entity_id
_entity_poly.type
_entity_poly.pdbx_seq_one_letter_code
_entity_poly.pdbx_strand_id
1 'polypeptide(L)'
;MCKIVIKRDGTKVKFERAKIGKAILKAYNEVYPDTLDINTELASDICTDVCRKLEAMAEISVEDIQDIVETTLMDYDRNVAKAYIKYRYKRAMVRNEYKELMEAVKEKVSAENVQNQNANVDEHSFGGRIGETADLVMKRYALEYCMSDMARNNHINNEIYIHDLSHYAVGDHNCLTIPFDDLLANGFNTRQTDVRPAQSVSTAFQLVAVIFQLQSLQQFGGVSASHLDWTMIPYVRKSFSKHFKDGLKYCCESPENYINRVPNELSFDDMEANDKRNEKAYQYAMDMTTKEVYQAVEGMYHNLNTLQSRSGNQLPFTSINYGTCTLPEGRLIIKALLEVSINGIGKLHKTSIFPCGIFQCMKGVNRKEGEPNYDLFKLALKSTAQRLYPNYANCDWSGNKGYDKNDPKTYFSTMGK
;
A
#
# COMPACT_ATOMS: atom_id res chain seq x y z
N MET A 1 0.11 -12.04 60.14
CA MET A 1 -0.75 -11.08 59.40
C MET A 1 -0.49 -11.25 57.91
N CYS A 2 -1.53 -11.28 57.07
CA CYS A 2 -1.36 -11.30 55.62
C CYS A 2 -0.88 -9.91 55.18
N LYS A 3 0.43 -9.71 55.05
CA LYS A 3 1.01 -8.44 54.60
C LYS A 3 0.61 -8.15 53.16
N ILE A 4 0.36 -6.87 52.87
CA ILE A 4 0.00 -6.38 51.54
C ILE A 4 1.24 -5.72 50.92
N VAL A 5 1.51 -6.02 49.66
CA VAL A 5 2.58 -5.42 48.85
C VAL A 5 1.95 -4.45 47.87
N ILE A 6 2.50 -3.23 47.81
CA ILE A 6 2.14 -2.20 46.85
C ILE A 6 2.97 -2.42 45.58
N LYS A 7 2.29 -2.74 44.48
CA LYS A 7 2.92 -2.84 43.15
C LYS A 7 3.20 -1.45 42.60
N ARG A 8 4.03 -1.40 41.57
CA ARG A 8 4.47 -0.17 40.87
C ARG A 8 3.32 0.61 40.22
N ASP A 9 2.22 -0.06 39.88
CA ASP A 9 0.98 0.54 39.35
C ASP A 9 0.02 1.01 40.46
N GLY A 10 0.44 0.95 41.73
CA GLY A 10 -0.36 1.30 42.91
C GLY A 10 -1.29 0.18 43.39
N THR A 11 -1.37 -0.95 42.68
CA THR A 11 -2.26 -2.05 43.09
C THR A 11 -1.73 -2.79 44.31
N LYS A 12 -2.65 -3.20 45.20
CA LYS A 12 -2.35 -3.87 46.48
C LYS A 12 -2.57 -5.37 46.33
N VAL A 13 -1.52 -6.18 46.54
CA VAL A 13 -1.58 -7.64 46.46
C VAL A 13 -1.10 -8.32 47.73
N LYS A 14 -1.53 -9.56 47.99
CA LYS A 14 -1.04 -10.34 49.13
C LYS A 14 0.45 -10.66 48.95
N PHE A 15 1.20 -10.56 50.05
CA PHE A 15 2.61 -10.96 50.10
C PHE A 15 2.75 -12.47 49.88
N GLU A 16 3.65 -12.87 48.98
CA GLU A 16 3.93 -14.26 48.65
C GLU A 16 5.42 -14.56 48.80
N ARG A 17 5.82 -15.16 49.93
CA ARG A 17 7.20 -15.58 50.22
C ARG A 17 7.83 -16.38 49.08
N ALA A 18 7.06 -17.28 48.47
CA ALA A 18 7.52 -18.14 47.39
C ALA A 18 8.08 -17.37 46.17
N LYS A 19 7.62 -16.14 45.91
CA LYS A 19 8.13 -15.32 44.80
C LYS A 19 9.55 -14.82 45.05
N ILE A 20 9.88 -14.51 46.30
CA ILE A 20 11.21 -14.06 46.72
C ILE A 20 12.20 -15.21 46.64
N GLY A 21 11.87 -16.35 47.26
CA GLY A 21 12.72 -17.54 47.23
C GLY A 21 13.02 -18.02 45.80
N LYS A 22 12.02 -18.03 44.91
CA LYS A 22 12.22 -18.35 43.49
C LYS A 22 13.17 -17.38 42.77
N ALA A 23 13.11 -16.09 43.09
CA ALA A 23 13.97 -15.09 42.46
C ALA A 23 15.43 -15.21 42.95
N ILE A 24 15.63 -15.46 44.24
CA ILE A 24 16.95 -15.72 44.83
C ILE A 24 17.55 -17.01 44.25
N LEU A 25 16.78 -18.10 44.23
CA LEU A 25 17.21 -19.39 43.69
C LEU A 25 17.65 -19.29 42.22
N LYS A 26 16.92 -18.51 41.40
CA LYS A 26 17.31 -18.26 40.02
C LYS A 26 18.66 -17.56 39.90
N ALA A 27 18.94 -16.58 40.76
CA ALA A 27 20.23 -15.90 40.77
C ALA A 27 21.37 -16.85 41.19
N TYR A 28 21.14 -17.71 42.19
CA TYR A 28 22.09 -18.74 42.59
C TYR A 28 22.36 -19.73 41.47
N ASN A 29 21.33 -20.25 40.82
CA ASN A 29 21.47 -21.22 39.73
C ASN A 29 22.14 -20.62 38.48
N GLU A 30 22.07 -19.30 38.26
CA GLU A 30 22.80 -18.62 37.18
C GLU A 30 24.31 -18.56 37.45
N VAL A 31 24.71 -18.42 38.73
CA VAL A 31 26.13 -18.31 39.12
C VAL A 31 26.76 -19.68 39.40
N TYR A 32 26.01 -20.59 40.02
CA TYR A 32 26.47 -21.93 40.43
C TYR A 32 25.50 -23.01 39.90
N PRO A 33 25.55 -23.34 38.60
CA PRO A 33 24.60 -24.28 37.98
C PRO A 33 24.76 -25.73 38.47
N ASP A 34 25.94 -26.10 38.98
CA ASP A 34 26.28 -27.47 39.37
C ASP A 34 25.90 -27.83 40.82
N THR A 35 25.33 -26.88 41.58
CA THR A 35 25.05 -27.01 43.03
C THR A 35 23.57 -26.82 43.38
N LEU A 36 22.67 -27.36 42.56
CA LEU A 36 21.22 -27.10 42.64
C LEU A 36 20.59 -27.38 44.02
N ASP A 37 20.98 -28.47 44.69
CA ASP A 37 20.45 -28.83 46.00
C ASP A 37 20.87 -27.81 47.07
N ILE A 38 22.17 -27.45 47.09
CA ILE A 38 22.75 -26.45 47.98
C ILE A 38 22.15 -25.06 47.73
N ASN A 39 21.96 -24.70 46.45
CA ASN A 39 21.36 -23.42 46.07
C ASN A 39 19.92 -23.29 46.59
N THR A 40 19.18 -24.40 46.64
CA THR A 40 17.80 -24.42 47.14
C THR A 40 17.74 -24.15 48.63
N GLU A 41 18.63 -24.75 49.41
CA GLU A 41 18.76 -24.49 50.85
C GLU A 41 19.18 -23.04 51.13
N LEU A 42 20.25 -22.57 50.48
CA LEU A 42 20.75 -21.19 50.62
C LEU A 42 19.68 -20.15 50.23
N ALA A 43 18.95 -20.39 49.13
CA ALA A 43 17.86 -19.51 48.72
C ALA A 43 16.71 -19.46 49.72
N SER A 44 16.41 -20.58 50.39
CA SER A 44 15.39 -20.65 51.45
C SER A 44 15.82 -19.87 52.69
N ASP A 45 17.07 -19.98 53.10
CA ASP A 45 17.63 -19.28 54.25
C ASP A 45 17.66 -17.77 54.03
N ILE A 46 18.20 -17.34 52.88
CA ILE A 46 18.24 -15.92 52.50
C ILE A 46 16.82 -15.37 52.34
N CYS A 47 15.89 -16.15 51.78
CA CYS A 47 14.48 -15.75 51.72
C CYS A 47 13.88 -15.54 53.11
N THR A 48 14.28 -16.33 54.11
CA THR A 48 13.82 -16.17 55.49
C THR A 48 14.32 -14.86 56.09
N ASP A 49 15.59 -14.52 55.88
CA ASP A 49 16.18 -13.27 56.35
C ASP A 49 15.57 -12.04 55.67
N VAL A 50 15.34 -12.11 54.36
CA VAL A 50 14.61 -11.07 53.63
C VAL A 50 13.21 -10.90 54.21
N CYS A 51 12.49 -11.99 54.49
CA CYS A 51 11.16 -11.93 55.11
C CYS A 51 11.19 -11.28 56.50
N ARG A 52 12.18 -11.59 57.34
CA ARG A 52 12.34 -10.96 58.66
C ARG A 52 12.58 -9.45 58.55
N LYS A 53 13.47 -9.02 57.64
CA LYS A 53 13.73 -7.59 57.38
C LYS A 53 12.45 -6.87 56.91
N LEU A 54 11.64 -7.53 56.08
CA LEU A 54 10.34 -7.02 55.61
C LEU A 54 9.26 -7.01 56.71
N GLU A 55 9.34 -7.88 57.72
CA GLU A 55 8.39 -7.91 58.84
C GLU A 55 8.41 -6.63 59.67
N ALA A 56 9.55 -5.94 59.74
CA ALA A 56 9.72 -4.67 60.45
C ALA A 56 9.04 -3.46 59.76
N MET A 57 8.62 -3.61 58.49
CA MET A 57 8.05 -2.51 57.72
C MET A 57 6.51 -2.46 57.81
N ALA A 58 5.95 -1.26 57.99
CA ALA A 58 4.51 -1.03 58.04
C ALA A 58 3.85 -1.14 56.66
N GLU A 59 4.48 -0.55 55.64
CA GLU A 59 4.12 -0.69 54.22
C GLU A 59 5.31 -1.23 53.44
N ILE A 60 5.03 -2.05 52.43
CA ILE A 60 6.05 -2.72 51.63
C ILE A 60 5.70 -2.47 50.15
N SER A 61 6.59 -1.80 49.43
CA SER A 61 6.53 -1.74 47.97
C SER A 61 7.33 -2.88 47.33
N VAL A 62 7.10 -3.11 46.04
CA VAL A 62 7.93 -4.05 45.28
C VAL A 62 9.40 -3.59 45.19
N GLU A 63 9.69 -2.29 45.23
CA GLU A 63 11.07 -1.81 45.23
C GLU A 63 11.76 -2.13 46.55
N ASP A 64 11.09 -1.93 47.69
CA ASP A 64 11.64 -2.24 49.01
C ASP A 64 12.03 -3.73 49.13
N ILE A 65 11.18 -4.62 48.60
CA ILE A 65 11.49 -6.06 48.55
C ILE A 65 12.75 -6.31 47.72
N GLN A 66 12.89 -5.65 46.58
CA GLN A 66 14.04 -5.84 45.70
C GLN A 66 15.34 -5.30 46.31
N ASP A 67 15.27 -4.13 46.95
CA ASP A 67 16.43 -3.50 47.60
C ASP A 67 16.89 -4.30 48.82
N ILE A 68 15.96 -4.87 49.59
CA ILE A 68 16.28 -5.75 50.72
C ILE A 68 16.87 -7.07 50.24
N VAL A 69 16.35 -7.66 49.16
CA VAL A 69 16.94 -8.87 48.56
C VAL A 69 18.35 -8.58 48.06
N GLU A 70 18.56 -7.47 47.38
CA GLU A 70 19.86 -7.04 46.86
C GLU A 70 20.88 -6.84 47.99
N THR A 71 20.53 -6.06 49.01
CA THR A 71 21.41 -5.81 50.17
C THR A 71 21.72 -7.12 50.90
N THR A 72 20.71 -7.96 51.13
CA THR A 72 20.92 -9.25 51.80
C THR A 72 21.79 -10.19 50.96
N LEU A 73 21.62 -10.22 49.63
CA LEU A 73 22.51 -10.98 48.77
C LEU A 73 23.94 -10.44 48.78
N MET A 74 24.16 -9.12 48.87
CA MET A 74 25.51 -8.55 48.98
C MET A 74 26.24 -9.00 50.25
N ASP A 75 25.51 -9.20 51.35
CA ASP A 75 26.04 -9.70 52.62
C ASP A 75 26.42 -11.19 52.54
N TYR A 76 25.64 -11.99 51.81
CA TYR A 76 25.82 -13.44 51.69
C TYR A 76 26.80 -13.84 50.58
N ASP A 77 26.56 -13.38 49.35
CA ASP A 77 27.37 -13.71 48.18
C ASP A 77 27.30 -12.57 47.14
N ARG A 78 28.41 -11.83 47.01
CA ARG A 78 28.53 -10.70 46.08
C ARG A 78 28.40 -11.09 44.61
N ASN A 79 28.75 -12.31 44.22
CA ASN A 79 28.62 -12.77 42.84
C ASN A 79 27.16 -13.04 42.50
N VAL A 80 26.41 -13.67 43.41
CA VAL A 80 24.97 -13.88 43.26
C VAL A 80 24.20 -12.56 43.33
N ALA A 81 24.61 -11.64 44.21
CA ALA A 81 24.06 -10.29 44.24
C ALA A 81 24.21 -9.57 42.89
N LYS A 82 25.40 -9.61 42.27
CA LYS A 82 25.63 -9.06 40.92
C LYS A 82 24.73 -9.67 39.86
N ALA A 83 24.54 -11.00 39.88
CA ALA A 83 23.63 -11.69 38.95
C ALA A 83 22.17 -11.23 39.15
N TYR A 84 21.70 -11.15 40.40
CA TYR A 84 20.37 -10.65 40.74
C TYR A 84 20.15 -9.19 40.28
N ILE A 85 21.11 -8.30 40.54
CA ILE A 85 21.09 -6.90 40.10
C ILE A 85 21.02 -6.80 38.59
N LYS A 86 21.87 -7.56 37.88
CA LYS A 86 21.89 -7.61 36.41
C LYS A 86 20.55 -8.09 35.85
N TYR A 87 19.94 -9.10 36.46
CA TYR A 87 18.60 -9.58 36.10
C TYR A 87 17.52 -8.51 36.33
N ARG A 88 17.53 -7.82 37.48
CA ARG A 88 16.60 -6.72 37.80
C ARG A 88 16.73 -5.59 36.77
N TYR A 89 17.96 -5.18 36.48
CA TYR A 89 18.29 -4.15 35.50
C TYR A 89 17.77 -4.50 34.10
N LYS A 90 18.08 -5.70 33.59
CA LYS A 90 17.55 -6.20 32.32
C LYS A 90 16.02 -6.20 32.29
N ARG A 91 15.36 -6.65 33.37
CA ARG A 91 13.90 -6.62 33.44
C ARG A 91 13.32 -5.22 33.55
N ALA A 92 14.04 -4.28 34.16
CA ALA A 92 13.63 -2.87 34.22
C ALA A 92 13.72 -2.23 32.83
N MET A 93 14.82 -2.46 32.10
CA MET A 93 14.97 -2.00 30.71
C MET A 93 13.83 -2.50 29.81
N VAL A 94 13.60 -3.82 29.76
CA VAL A 94 12.52 -4.40 28.94
C VAL A 94 11.14 -3.82 29.30
N ARG A 95 10.89 -3.54 30.58
CA ARG A 95 9.64 -2.89 31.01
C ARG A 95 9.57 -1.44 30.56
N ASN A 96 10.66 -0.69 30.65
CA ASN A 96 10.70 0.70 30.25
C ASN A 96 10.50 0.84 28.74
N GLU A 97 11.21 0.02 27.96
CA GLU A 97 11.05 -0.08 26.50
C GLU A 97 9.63 -0.45 26.09
N TYR A 98 9.00 -1.40 26.79
CA TYR A 98 7.60 -1.77 26.57
C TYR A 98 6.65 -0.63 26.93
N LYS A 99 6.89 0.06 28.05
CA LYS A 99 6.08 1.21 28.47
C LYS A 99 6.16 2.34 27.44
N GLU A 100 7.36 2.69 26.98
CA GLU A 100 7.59 3.69 25.94
C GLU A 100 6.86 3.32 24.64
N LEU A 101 6.93 2.06 24.20
CA LEU A 101 6.18 1.60 23.04
C LEU A 101 4.67 1.77 23.24
N MET A 102 4.14 1.36 24.39
CA MET A 102 2.70 1.42 24.66
C MET A 102 2.20 2.87 24.83
N GLU A 103 3.03 3.78 25.32
CA GLU A 103 2.71 5.21 25.35
C GLU A 103 2.64 5.79 23.93
N ALA A 104 3.61 5.48 23.07
CA ALA A 104 3.58 5.89 21.66
C ALA A 104 2.41 5.27 20.88
N VAL A 105 2.07 4.00 21.15
CA VAL A 105 0.87 3.36 20.60
C VAL A 105 -0.40 4.07 21.08
N LYS A 106 -0.49 4.41 22.36
CA LYS A 106 -1.64 5.14 22.92
C LYS A 106 -1.83 6.48 22.22
N GLU A 107 -0.76 7.24 22.01
CA GLU A 107 -0.80 8.52 21.30
C GLU A 107 -1.42 8.36 19.90
N LYS A 108 -0.96 7.34 19.12
CA LYS A 108 -1.51 7.04 17.79
C LYS A 108 -2.98 6.58 17.82
N VAL A 109 -3.37 5.72 18.76
CA VAL A 109 -4.75 5.22 18.89
C VAL A 109 -5.72 6.31 19.37
N SER A 110 -5.26 7.23 20.20
CA SER A 110 -6.04 8.39 20.64
C SER A 110 -6.09 9.50 19.58
N ALA A 111 -5.28 9.42 18.51
CA ALA A 111 -5.03 10.52 17.58
C ALA A 111 -4.63 11.83 18.30
N GLU A 112 -3.80 11.70 19.33
CA GLU A 112 -3.13 12.82 19.98
C GLU A 112 -1.91 13.21 19.12
N ASN A 113 -1.66 14.51 18.93
CA ASN A 113 -0.52 15.05 18.16
C ASN A 113 -0.34 14.52 16.72
N VAL A 114 -1.45 14.34 15.99
CA VAL A 114 -1.47 13.96 14.57
C VAL A 114 -0.51 14.82 13.74
N GLN A 115 0.39 14.15 13.02
CA GLN A 115 1.42 14.81 12.20
C GLN A 115 1.03 14.90 10.72
N ASN A 116 0.15 14.01 10.25
CA ASN A 116 -0.26 13.89 8.85
C ASN A 116 0.95 13.82 7.89
N GLN A 117 1.87 12.89 8.15
CA GLN A 117 3.07 12.73 7.31
C GLN A 117 2.73 12.33 5.87
N ASN A 118 1.60 11.67 5.67
CA ASN A 118 1.08 11.30 4.37
C ASN A 118 -0.26 11.98 4.11
N ALA A 119 -0.28 12.94 3.18
CA ALA A 119 -1.50 13.68 2.83
C ALA A 119 -2.63 12.79 2.25
N ASN A 120 -2.32 11.56 1.86
CA ASN A 120 -3.27 10.56 1.37
C ASN A 120 -3.83 9.66 2.50
N VAL A 121 -3.46 9.90 3.77
CA VAL A 121 -3.95 9.14 4.94
C VAL A 121 -4.64 10.09 5.92
N ASP A 122 -5.88 9.75 6.30
CA ASP A 122 -6.57 10.44 7.40
C ASP A 122 -6.23 9.74 8.73
N GLU A 123 -5.29 10.29 9.49
CA GLU A 123 -4.83 9.75 10.78
C GLU A 123 -5.93 9.79 11.87
N HIS A 124 -7.02 10.54 11.70
CA HIS A 124 -8.15 10.51 12.63
C HIS A 124 -9.13 9.36 12.35
N SER A 125 -9.13 8.83 11.13
CA SER A 125 -10.01 7.74 10.73
C SER A 125 -9.72 6.45 11.51
N PHE A 126 -10.68 5.53 11.53
CA PHE A 126 -10.49 4.21 12.15
C PHE A 126 -9.29 3.46 11.53
N GLY A 127 -9.22 3.42 10.21
CA GLY A 127 -8.13 2.76 9.49
C GLY A 127 -6.79 3.49 9.65
N GLY A 128 -6.79 4.83 9.68
CA GLY A 128 -5.61 5.65 9.89
C GLY A 128 -4.92 5.35 11.22
N ARG A 129 -5.67 5.37 12.32
CA ARG A 129 -5.15 5.10 13.67
C ARG A 129 -4.57 3.70 13.82
N ILE A 130 -5.23 2.70 13.24
CA ILE A 130 -4.71 1.32 13.22
C ILE A 130 -3.45 1.24 12.36
N GLY A 131 -3.44 1.88 11.19
CA GLY A 131 -2.30 1.91 10.28
C GLY A 131 -1.06 2.55 10.91
N GLU A 132 -1.21 3.71 11.55
CA GLU A 132 -0.13 4.41 12.25
C GLU A 132 0.44 3.59 13.43
N THR A 133 -0.44 2.90 14.15
CA THR A 133 -0.02 1.99 15.23
C THR A 133 0.79 0.82 14.68
N ALA A 134 0.33 0.22 13.58
CA ALA A 134 1.05 -0.87 12.90
C ALA A 134 2.39 -0.38 12.35
N ASP A 135 2.44 0.79 11.71
CA ASP A 135 3.65 1.39 11.17
C ASP A 135 4.74 1.59 12.24
N LEU A 136 4.36 2.15 13.40
CA LEU A 136 5.26 2.32 14.55
C LEU A 136 5.85 1.00 15.04
N VAL A 137 4.99 0.01 15.31
CA VAL A 137 5.41 -1.30 15.83
C VAL A 137 6.31 -2.01 14.82
N MET A 138 5.96 -1.96 13.54
CA MET A 138 6.70 -2.66 12.50
C MET A 138 8.04 -2.01 12.18
N LYS A 139 8.16 -0.67 12.21
CA LYS A 139 9.45 0.03 12.13
C LYS A 139 10.41 -0.42 13.23
N ARG A 140 9.92 -0.47 14.47
CA ARG A 140 10.71 -0.92 15.62
C ARG A 140 11.13 -2.37 15.46
N TYR A 141 10.19 -3.24 15.07
CA TYR A 141 10.49 -4.64 14.83
C TYR A 141 11.55 -4.84 13.73
N ALA A 142 11.44 -4.12 12.62
CA ALA A 142 12.42 -4.19 11.54
C ALA A 142 13.83 -3.78 12.02
N LEU A 143 13.94 -2.66 12.73
CA LEU A 143 15.21 -2.15 13.26
C LEU A 143 15.84 -3.09 14.30
N GLU A 144 15.05 -3.72 15.15
CA GLU A 144 15.56 -4.57 16.24
C GLU A 144 15.87 -6.00 15.79
N TYR A 145 15.08 -6.56 14.86
CA TYR A 145 15.12 -8.01 14.59
C TYR A 145 15.42 -8.38 13.13
N CYS A 146 15.26 -7.46 12.18
CA CYS A 146 15.44 -7.78 10.75
C CYS A 146 16.73 -7.19 10.16
N MET A 147 17.18 -6.05 10.68
CA MET A 147 18.28 -5.29 10.12
C MET A 147 19.64 -5.68 10.70
N SER A 148 20.70 -5.55 9.89
CA SER A 148 22.07 -5.61 10.41
C SER A 148 22.38 -4.39 11.27
N ASP A 149 23.25 -4.55 12.27
CA ASP A 149 23.66 -3.46 13.17
C ASP A 149 24.17 -2.23 12.41
N MET A 150 24.94 -2.45 11.34
CA MET A 150 25.45 -1.37 10.49
C MET A 150 24.31 -0.59 9.83
N ALA A 151 23.40 -1.27 9.14
CA ALA A 151 22.32 -0.60 8.42
C ALA A 151 21.34 0.10 9.38
N ARG A 152 21.04 -0.54 10.52
CA ARG A 152 20.25 0.02 11.62
C ARG A 152 20.88 1.31 12.16
N ASN A 153 22.16 1.27 12.53
CA ASN A 153 22.84 2.42 13.11
C ASN A 153 22.93 3.58 12.11
N ASN A 154 23.26 3.29 10.85
CA ASN A 154 23.31 4.31 9.80
C ASN A 154 21.92 4.93 9.56
N HIS A 155 20.84 4.16 9.66
CA HIS A 155 19.48 4.71 9.56
C HIS A 155 19.12 5.62 10.74
N ILE A 156 19.38 5.16 11.98
CA ILE A 156 19.10 5.94 13.20
C ILE A 156 19.92 7.24 13.23
N ASN A 157 21.16 7.20 12.72
CA ASN A 157 22.05 8.36 12.62
C ASN A 157 21.74 9.26 11.40
N ASN A 158 20.70 8.94 10.60
CA ASN A 158 20.35 9.64 9.36
C ASN A 158 21.47 9.68 8.30
N GLU A 159 22.37 8.70 8.31
CA GLU A 159 23.39 8.52 7.25
C GLU A 159 22.79 7.87 6.00
N ILE A 160 21.77 7.02 6.20
CA ILE A 160 20.96 6.42 5.13
C ILE A 160 19.48 6.51 5.47
N TYR A 161 18.63 6.50 4.44
CA TYR A 161 17.19 6.39 4.61
C TYR A 161 16.68 5.09 4.00
N ILE A 162 16.03 4.27 4.82
CA ILE A 162 15.45 3.01 4.38
C ILE A 162 13.99 3.28 4.08
N HIS A 163 13.67 3.24 2.79
CA HIS A 163 12.30 3.42 2.32
C HIS A 163 11.39 2.32 2.86
N ASP A 164 10.16 2.71 3.21
CA ASP A 164 9.08 1.79 3.59
C ASP A 164 9.46 0.82 4.73
N LEU A 165 10.28 1.28 5.69
CA LEU A 165 10.85 0.47 6.77
C LEU A 165 9.79 -0.33 7.57
N SER A 166 8.58 0.20 7.75
CA SER A 166 7.46 -0.52 8.40
C SER A 166 7.00 -1.76 7.63
N HIS A 167 7.26 -1.85 6.34
CA HIS A 167 6.90 -3.00 5.52
C HIS A 167 8.04 -4.01 5.39
N TYR A 168 9.26 -3.62 5.77
CA TYR A 168 10.48 -4.43 5.65
C TYR A 168 10.35 -5.80 6.33
N ALA A 169 9.71 -5.84 7.50
CA ALA A 169 9.59 -7.07 8.29
C ALA A 169 8.65 -8.11 7.66
N VAL A 170 7.60 -7.68 6.94
CA VAL A 170 6.72 -8.61 6.20
C VAL A 170 7.39 -9.03 4.91
N GLY A 171 8.03 -8.08 4.22
CA GLY A 171 8.78 -8.30 3.00
C GLY A 171 7.88 -8.52 1.79
N ASP A 172 7.81 -7.51 0.91
CA ASP A 172 7.28 -7.62 -0.45
C ASP A 172 8.05 -6.68 -1.39
N HIS A 173 7.73 -6.64 -2.68
CA HIS A 173 8.29 -5.67 -3.60
C HIS A 173 7.68 -4.27 -3.39
N ASN A 174 8.39 -3.23 -3.85
CA ASN A 174 7.93 -1.85 -3.73
C ASN A 174 6.81 -1.53 -4.74
N CYS A 175 7.19 -1.25 -5.98
CA CYS A 175 6.29 -0.85 -7.06
C CYS A 175 6.31 -1.87 -8.20
N LEU A 176 5.24 -1.93 -9.00
CA LEU A 176 5.23 -2.73 -10.24
C LEU A 176 4.31 -2.18 -11.31
N THR A 177 4.65 -2.46 -12.57
CA THR A 177 3.78 -2.25 -13.73
C THR A 177 2.94 -3.49 -13.97
N ILE A 178 1.63 -3.32 -13.96
CA ILE A 178 0.66 -4.42 -14.04
C ILE A 178 0.52 -4.86 -15.51
N PRO A 179 0.52 -6.18 -15.80
CA PRO A 179 0.33 -6.70 -17.15
C PRO A 179 -1.14 -6.67 -17.57
N PHE A 180 -1.72 -5.48 -17.73
CA PHE A 180 -3.15 -5.32 -18.03
C PHE A 180 -3.59 -6.01 -19.33
N ASP A 181 -2.73 -6.11 -20.34
CA ASP A 181 -3.05 -6.81 -21.59
C ASP A 181 -3.44 -8.27 -21.33
N ASP A 182 -2.77 -8.93 -20.38
CA ASP A 182 -3.02 -10.33 -20.01
C ASP A 182 -4.26 -10.44 -19.12
N LEU A 183 -4.29 -9.68 -18.02
CA LEU A 183 -5.34 -9.78 -17.01
C LEU A 183 -6.73 -9.43 -17.56
N LEU A 184 -6.81 -8.46 -18.48
CA LEU A 184 -8.08 -8.07 -19.08
C LEU A 184 -8.53 -9.05 -20.18
N ALA A 185 -7.59 -9.70 -20.87
CA ALA A 185 -7.89 -10.66 -21.94
C ALA A 185 -8.25 -12.05 -21.40
N ASN A 186 -7.61 -12.48 -20.31
CA ASN A 186 -7.74 -13.83 -19.76
C ASN A 186 -8.56 -13.87 -18.47
N GLY A 187 -8.83 -12.72 -17.86
CA GLY A 187 -9.39 -12.67 -16.51
C GLY A 187 -8.33 -12.96 -15.46
N PHE A 188 -8.73 -13.00 -14.19
CA PHE A 188 -7.81 -13.25 -13.08
C PHE A 188 -8.54 -13.79 -11.85
N ASN A 189 -7.82 -14.47 -10.96
CA ASN A 189 -8.40 -15.01 -9.74
C ASN A 189 -8.25 -14.04 -8.58
N THR A 190 -9.30 -13.90 -7.81
CA THR A 190 -9.26 -13.28 -6.48
C THR A 190 -9.49 -14.35 -5.42
N ARG A 191 -9.34 -14.01 -4.14
CA ARG A 191 -9.49 -14.98 -3.04
C ARG A 191 -10.86 -15.67 -3.04
N GLN A 192 -11.94 -14.96 -3.36
CA GLN A 192 -13.29 -15.52 -3.29
C GLN A 192 -13.79 -16.13 -4.60
N THR A 193 -13.34 -15.62 -5.75
CA THR A 193 -13.88 -15.99 -7.07
C THR A 193 -12.93 -15.60 -8.20
N ASP A 194 -13.12 -16.23 -9.35
CA ASP A 194 -12.54 -15.82 -10.63
C ASP A 194 -13.28 -14.62 -11.24
N VAL A 195 -12.52 -13.75 -11.91
CA VAL A 195 -12.99 -12.61 -12.69
C VAL A 195 -12.84 -12.95 -14.16
N ARG A 196 -13.92 -12.84 -14.92
CA ARG A 196 -13.96 -13.14 -16.37
C ARG A 196 -13.27 -12.05 -17.21
N PRO A 197 -12.79 -12.39 -18.42
CA PRO A 197 -12.26 -11.43 -19.39
C PRO A 197 -13.18 -10.24 -19.67
N ALA A 198 -12.60 -9.06 -19.89
CA ALA A 198 -13.34 -7.86 -20.28
C ALA A 198 -13.98 -8.01 -21.67
N GLN A 199 -15.25 -7.59 -21.77
CA GLN A 199 -16.08 -7.74 -22.98
C GLN A 199 -16.53 -6.39 -23.55
N SER A 200 -16.13 -5.27 -22.96
CA SER A 200 -16.43 -3.90 -23.41
C SER A 200 -15.44 -2.93 -22.79
N VAL A 201 -15.33 -1.71 -23.32
CA VAL A 201 -14.46 -0.68 -22.74
C VAL A 201 -14.90 -0.30 -21.33
N SER A 202 -16.21 -0.27 -21.03
CA SER A 202 -16.72 -0.04 -19.67
C SER A 202 -16.24 -1.10 -18.68
N THR A 203 -16.35 -2.38 -19.06
CA THR A 203 -15.91 -3.48 -18.18
C THR A 203 -14.38 -3.49 -18.03
N ALA A 204 -13.64 -3.15 -19.09
CA ALA A 204 -12.18 -3.06 -19.04
C ALA A 204 -11.71 -1.98 -18.04
N PHE A 205 -12.22 -0.75 -18.12
CA PHE A 205 -11.84 0.32 -17.19
C PHE A 205 -12.31 0.07 -15.75
N GLN A 206 -13.46 -0.57 -15.56
CA GLN A 206 -13.88 -1.02 -14.24
C GLN A 206 -12.86 -2.01 -13.65
N LEU A 207 -12.40 -2.97 -14.45
CA LEU A 207 -11.38 -3.93 -14.03
C LEU A 207 -10.01 -3.26 -13.82
N VAL A 208 -9.66 -2.22 -14.57
CA VAL A 208 -8.43 -1.44 -14.32
C VAL A 208 -8.44 -0.88 -12.89
N ALA A 209 -9.53 -0.26 -12.47
CA ALA A 209 -9.65 0.26 -11.11
C ALA A 209 -9.60 -0.86 -10.04
N VAL A 210 -10.26 -1.99 -10.28
CA VAL A 210 -10.26 -3.15 -9.38
C VAL A 210 -8.86 -3.76 -9.25
N ILE A 211 -8.16 -3.96 -10.36
CA ILE A 211 -6.83 -4.56 -10.38
C ILE A 211 -5.82 -3.64 -9.66
N PHE A 212 -5.85 -2.32 -9.93
CA PHE A 212 -5.00 -1.37 -9.21
C PHE A 212 -5.24 -1.43 -7.69
N GLN A 213 -6.49 -1.47 -7.28
CA GLN A 213 -6.88 -1.58 -5.89
C GLN A 213 -6.35 -2.88 -5.26
N LEU A 214 -6.56 -4.03 -5.91
CA LEU A 214 -6.10 -5.33 -5.41
C LEU A 214 -4.57 -5.38 -5.31
N GLN A 215 -3.85 -4.93 -6.34
CA GLN A 215 -2.40 -4.97 -6.33
C GLN A 215 -1.82 -4.04 -5.26
N SER A 216 -2.40 -2.85 -5.06
CA SER A 216 -1.95 -1.92 -4.02
C SER A 216 -2.06 -2.46 -2.59
N LEU A 217 -2.89 -3.48 -2.35
CA LEU A 217 -3.02 -4.18 -1.08
C LEU A 217 -1.92 -5.23 -0.85
N GLN A 218 -1.22 -5.65 -1.91
CA GLN A 218 -0.19 -6.69 -1.86
C GLN A 218 1.22 -6.11 -1.95
N GLN A 219 1.38 -4.80 -1.87
CA GLN A 219 2.68 -4.14 -1.92
C GLN A 219 2.62 -2.82 -1.16
N PHE A 220 3.74 -2.15 -0.97
CA PHE A 220 3.81 -0.86 -0.26
C PHE A 220 4.01 0.35 -1.17
N GLY A 221 4.46 0.16 -2.41
CA GLY A 221 4.63 1.22 -3.40
C GLY A 221 3.47 1.40 -4.38
N GLY A 222 3.74 2.21 -5.41
CA GLY A 222 2.81 2.54 -6.49
C GLY A 222 2.65 1.42 -7.54
N VAL A 223 1.52 1.46 -8.23
CA VAL A 223 1.15 0.55 -9.31
C VAL A 223 0.92 1.32 -10.60
N SER A 224 1.23 0.73 -11.75
CA SER A 224 1.03 1.43 -13.03
C SER A 224 0.57 0.59 -14.20
N ALA A 225 -0.03 1.27 -15.18
CA ALA A 225 -0.21 0.79 -16.55
C ALA A 225 0.83 1.45 -17.47
N SER A 226 1.46 0.68 -18.38
CA SER A 226 2.56 1.13 -19.25
C SER A 226 2.13 1.73 -20.59
N HIS A 227 1.01 1.30 -21.15
CA HIS A 227 0.54 1.70 -22.49
C HIS A 227 -0.98 1.56 -22.59
N LEU A 228 -1.70 2.26 -21.71
CA LEU A 228 -3.14 2.06 -21.50
C LEU A 228 -3.96 2.33 -22.78
N ASP A 229 -3.54 3.29 -23.60
CA ASP A 229 -4.13 3.59 -24.91
C ASP A 229 -4.08 2.42 -25.88
N TRP A 230 -2.99 1.63 -25.86
CA TRP A 230 -2.87 0.40 -26.65
C TRP A 230 -3.62 -0.77 -26.02
N THR A 231 -3.51 -0.95 -24.70
CA THR A 231 -4.19 -2.02 -23.96
C THR A 231 -5.71 -1.96 -24.16
N MET A 232 -6.29 -0.77 -24.29
CA MET A 232 -7.74 -0.61 -24.38
C MET A 232 -8.33 -0.91 -25.78
N ILE A 233 -7.51 -1.01 -26.83
CA ILE A 233 -7.98 -1.13 -28.23
C ILE A 233 -8.98 -2.29 -28.43
N PRO A 234 -8.69 -3.53 -27.98
CA PRO A 234 -9.62 -4.64 -28.21
C PRO A 234 -10.98 -4.36 -27.58
N TYR A 235 -11.02 -3.70 -26.43
CA TYR A 235 -12.26 -3.43 -25.69
C TYR A 235 -13.07 -2.29 -26.29
N VAL A 236 -12.42 -1.28 -26.87
CA VAL A 236 -13.08 -0.26 -27.69
C VAL A 236 -13.71 -0.90 -28.93
N ARG A 237 -12.99 -1.80 -29.61
CA ARG A 237 -13.50 -2.55 -30.77
C ARG A 237 -14.65 -3.48 -30.43
N LYS A 238 -14.63 -4.12 -29.24
CA LYS A 238 -15.77 -4.91 -28.73
C LYS A 238 -16.99 -4.05 -28.49
N SER A 239 -16.81 -2.89 -27.85
CA SER A 239 -17.92 -1.94 -27.63
C SER A 239 -18.47 -1.43 -28.95
N PHE A 240 -17.61 -1.01 -29.87
CA PHE A 240 -18.01 -0.53 -31.18
C PHE A 240 -18.75 -1.59 -31.99
N SER A 241 -18.26 -2.83 -32.04
CA SER A 241 -18.96 -3.94 -32.69
C SER A 241 -20.38 -4.13 -32.13
N LYS A 242 -20.56 -4.08 -30.81
CA LYS A 242 -21.88 -4.20 -30.17
C LYS A 242 -22.81 -3.07 -30.61
N HIS A 243 -22.36 -1.83 -30.50
CA HIS A 243 -23.16 -0.67 -30.91
C HIS A 243 -23.40 -0.65 -32.42
N PHE A 244 -22.47 -1.15 -33.24
CA PHE A 244 -22.64 -1.27 -34.68
C PHE A 244 -23.69 -2.32 -35.05
N LYS A 245 -23.70 -3.48 -34.37
CA LYS A 245 -24.77 -4.48 -34.50
C LYS A 245 -26.14 -3.89 -34.11
N ASP A 246 -26.20 -3.11 -33.03
CA ASP A 246 -27.42 -2.40 -32.64
C ASP A 246 -27.82 -1.35 -33.69
N GLY A 247 -26.88 -0.57 -34.21
CA GLY A 247 -27.12 0.39 -35.28
C GLY A 247 -27.64 -0.28 -36.57
N LEU A 248 -27.07 -1.42 -36.96
CA LEU A 248 -27.54 -2.21 -38.09
C LEU A 248 -28.99 -2.65 -37.87
N LYS A 249 -29.30 -3.13 -36.68
CA LYS A 249 -30.64 -3.60 -36.31
C LYS A 249 -31.67 -2.48 -36.24
N TYR A 250 -31.37 -1.39 -35.55
CA TYR A 250 -32.34 -0.36 -35.17
C TYR A 250 -32.31 0.89 -36.04
N CYS A 251 -31.21 1.18 -36.73
CA CYS A 251 -31.08 2.36 -37.60
C CYS A 251 -31.11 2.02 -39.09
N CYS A 252 -30.67 0.80 -39.46
CA CYS A 252 -30.63 0.31 -40.83
C CYS A 252 -31.63 -0.82 -41.11
N GLU A 253 -32.33 -1.34 -40.10
CA GLU A 253 -33.27 -2.47 -40.21
C GLU A 253 -32.68 -3.67 -40.97
N SER A 254 -31.39 -3.92 -40.72
CA SER A 254 -30.63 -4.93 -41.44
C SER A 254 -31.09 -6.35 -41.07
N PRO A 255 -31.04 -7.30 -42.02
CA PRO A 255 -31.36 -8.70 -41.75
C PRO A 255 -30.48 -9.32 -40.65
N GLU A 256 -31.08 -10.14 -39.79
CA GLU A 256 -30.42 -10.80 -38.64
C GLU A 256 -29.22 -11.67 -39.06
N ASN A 257 -29.28 -12.30 -40.23
CA ASN A 257 -28.17 -13.09 -40.77
C ASN A 257 -26.95 -12.24 -41.16
N TYR A 258 -27.14 -10.96 -41.49
CA TYR A 258 -26.07 -10.02 -41.77
C TYR A 258 -25.44 -9.51 -40.46
N ILE A 259 -26.28 -9.12 -39.49
CA ILE A 259 -25.84 -8.68 -38.16
C ILE A 259 -24.98 -9.74 -37.47
N ASN A 260 -25.39 -11.02 -37.54
CA ASN A 260 -24.67 -12.13 -36.94
C ASN A 260 -23.32 -12.46 -37.60
N ARG A 261 -23.06 -11.94 -38.81
CA ARG A 261 -21.76 -12.08 -39.49
C ARG A 261 -20.75 -11.02 -39.05
N VAL A 262 -21.22 -9.91 -38.47
CA VAL A 262 -20.33 -8.87 -37.98
C VAL A 262 -19.43 -9.44 -36.86
N PRO A 263 -18.10 -9.33 -36.98
CA PRO A 263 -17.16 -9.81 -35.96
C PRO A 263 -17.44 -9.18 -34.59
N ASN A 264 -17.13 -9.88 -33.50
CA ASN A 264 -17.28 -9.36 -32.14
C ASN A 264 -16.26 -8.26 -31.78
N GLU A 265 -15.20 -8.13 -32.57
CA GLU A 265 -14.23 -7.04 -32.51
C GLU A 265 -14.17 -6.40 -33.88
N LEU A 266 -14.52 -5.12 -33.96
CA LEU A 266 -14.59 -4.38 -35.21
C LEU A 266 -13.81 -3.08 -35.06
N SER A 267 -12.83 -2.84 -35.92
CA SER A 267 -12.09 -1.59 -35.98
C SER A 267 -12.94 -0.49 -36.62
N PHE A 268 -12.69 0.76 -36.23
CA PHE A 268 -13.37 1.90 -36.86
C PHE A 268 -13.05 2.01 -38.35
N ASP A 269 -11.86 1.54 -38.76
CA ASP A 269 -11.39 1.60 -40.14
C ASP A 269 -11.71 0.33 -40.96
N ASP A 270 -12.38 -0.67 -40.37
CA ASP A 270 -12.74 -1.89 -41.10
C ASP A 270 -13.68 -1.58 -42.27
N MET A 271 -13.52 -2.30 -43.38
CA MET A 271 -14.34 -2.11 -44.59
C MET A 271 -15.84 -2.26 -44.31
N GLU A 272 -16.19 -3.19 -43.42
CA GLU A 272 -17.57 -3.46 -42.99
C GLU A 272 -18.18 -2.26 -42.25
N ALA A 273 -17.38 -1.62 -41.39
CA ALA A 273 -17.79 -0.44 -40.63
C ALA A 273 -17.97 0.78 -41.55
N ASN A 274 -17.06 0.95 -42.52
CA ASN A 274 -17.04 2.08 -43.44
C ASN A 274 -17.85 1.87 -44.73
N ASP A 275 -18.62 0.79 -44.84
CA ASP A 275 -19.52 0.60 -45.96
C ASP A 275 -20.62 1.69 -45.94
N LYS A 276 -20.79 2.38 -47.08
CA LYS A 276 -21.81 3.44 -47.24
C LYS A 276 -23.22 2.96 -46.91
N ARG A 277 -23.53 1.68 -47.09
CA ARG A 277 -24.83 1.08 -46.75
C ARG A 277 -25.08 1.08 -45.24
N ASN A 278 -24.02 1.08 -44.45
CA ASN A 278 -24.04 1.01 -42.99
C ASN A 278 -23.79 2.38 -42.33
N GLU A 279 -23.83 3.48 -43.08
CA GLU A 279 -23.46 4.82 -42.58
C GLU A 279 -24.25 5.20 -41.30
N LYS A 280 -25.55 4.94 -41.25
CA LYS A 280 -26.35 5.21 -40.04
C LYS A 280 -25.93 4.35 -38.85
N ALA A 281 -25.61 3.08 -39.08
CA ALA A 281 -25.12 2.17 -38.05
C ALA A 281 -23.74 2.60 -37.53
N TYR A 282 -22.86 3.03 -38.43
CA TYR A 282 -21.54 3.57 -38.10
C TYR A 282 -21.66 4.82 -37.22
N GLN A 283 -22.48 5.80 -37.62
CA GLN A 283 -22.69 7.03 -36.83
C GLN A 283 -23.25 6.72 -35.44
N TYR A 284 -24.26 5.85 -35.37
CA TYR A 284 -24.80 5.38 -34.09
C TYR A 284 -23.71 4.72 -33.22
N ALA A 285 -22.92 3.82 -33.81
CA ALA A 285 -21.87 3.10 -33.11
C ALA A 285 -20.77 4.04 -32.60
N MET A 286 -20.36 5.02 -33.41
CA MET A 286 -19.37 6.03 -33.01
C MET A 286 -19.88 6.91 -31.87
N ASP A 287 -21.12 7.38 -31.93
CA ASP A 287 -21.72 8.19 -30.87
C ASP A 287 -21.82 7.43 -29.54
N MET A 288 -22.30 6.18 -29.60
CA MET A 288 -22.46 5.34 -28.41
C MET A 288 -21.11 4.92 -27.84
N THR A 289 -20.15 4.54 -28.68
CA THR A 289 -18.79 4.16 -28.26
C THR A 289 -18.07 5.35 -27.63
N THR A 290 -18.19 6.55 -28.23
CA THR A 290 -17.56 7.77 -27.68
C THR A 290 -18.10 8.10 -26.30
N LYS A 291 -19.43 8.03 -26.11
CA LYS A 291 -20.08 8.23 -24.81
C LYS A 291 -19.64 7.15 -23.80
N GLU A 292 -19.60 5.89 -24.23
CA GLU A 292 -19.18 4.78 -23.39
C GLU A 292 -17.73 4.94 -22.92
N VAL A 293 -16.80 5.26 -23.83
CA VAL A 293 -15.38 5.49 -23.50
C VAL A 293 -15.23 6.63 -22.49
N TYR A 294 -15.90 7.76 -22.72
CA TYR A 294 -15.84 8.90 -21.81
C TYR A 294 -16.35 8.52 -20.41
N GLN A 295 -17.51 7.86 -20.32
CA GLN A 295 -18.09 7.44 -19.04
C GLN A 295 -17.25 6.35 -18.34
N ALA A 296 -16.65 5.43 -19.10
CA ALA A 296 -15.77 4.41 -18.56
C ALA A 296 -14.50 5.02 -17.93
N VAL A 297 -13.90 6.00 -18.60
CA VAL A 297 -12.76 6.76 -18.07
C VAL A 297 -13.17 7.59 -16.86
N GLU A 298 -14.29 8.31 -16.93
CA GLU A 298 -14.83 9.09 -15.81
C GLU A 298 -15.06 8.20 -14.58
N GLY A 299 -15.68 7.03 -14.77
CA GLY A 299 -15.85 6.03 -13.73
C GLY A 299 -14.52 5.55 -13.12
N MET A 300 -13.49 5.32 -13.93
CA MET A 300 -12.16 4.96 -13.43
C MET A 300 -11.57 6.09 -12.56
N TYR A 301 -11.61 7.34 -13.02
CA TYR A 301 -11.13 8.48 -12.23
C TYR A 301 -11.89 8.61 -10.90
N HIS A 302 -13.22 8.47 -10.91
CA HIS A 302 -14.00 8.48 -9.68
C HIS A 302 -13.58 7.34 -8.74
N ASN A 303 -13.50 6.10 -9.24
CA ASN A 303 -13.12 4.94 -8.44
C ASN A 303 -11.73 5.10 -7.80
N LEU A 304 -10.75 5.55 -8.56
CA LEU A 304 -9.38 5.75 -8.07
C LEU A 304 -9.21 6.90 -7.06
N ASN A 305 -10.22 7.79 -6.91
CA ASN A 305 -10.23 8.86 -5.89
C ASN A 305 -11.25 8.63 -4.76
N THR A 306 -11.95 7.48 -4.75
CA THR A 306 -13.00 7.20 -3.75
C THR A 306 -12.87 5.83 -3.10
N LEU A 307 -12.34 4.86 -3.84
CA LEU A 307 -12.06 3.52 -3.31
C LEU A 307 -10.69 3.54 -2.62
N GLN A 308 -10.72 3.44 -1.30
CA GLN A 308 -9.52 3.36 -0.48
C GLN A 308 -8.95 1.94 -0.51
N SER A 309 -7.64 1.85 -0.67
CA SER A 309 -6.79 0.70 -0.37
C SER A 309 -6.38 0.65 1.10
N ARG A 310 -5.73 -0.46 1.48
CA ARG A 310 -5.09 -0.74 2.77
C ARG A 310 -5.94 -0.34 3.99
N SER A 311 -6.68 -1.30 4.55
CA SER A 311 -7.53 -1.11 5.75
C SER A 311 -8.47 0.13 5.71
N GLY A 312 -8.77 0.66 4.52
CA GLY A 312 -9.66 1.81 4.32
C GLY A 312 -9.07 3.14 4.80
N ASN A 313 -7.75 3.35 4.65
CA ASN A 313 -7.13 4.60 5.09
C ASN A 313 -6.36 5.36 4.00
N GLN A 314 -6.20 4.81 2.79
CA GLN A 314 -5.36 5.41 1.77
C GLN A 314 -5.82 5.12 0.34
N LEU A 315 -5.86 6.11 -0.55
CA LEU A 315 -6.12 5.84 -1.98
C LEU A 315 -4.94 5.10 -2.63
N PRO A 316 -5.18 4.18 -3.58
CA PRO A 316 -4.11 3.48 -4.27
C PRO A 316 -3.25 4.45 -5.11
N PHE A 317 -1.92 4.38 -4.94
CA PHE A 317 -0.98 5.18 -5.73
C PHE A 317 -0.90 4.62 -7.15
N THR A 318 -1.71 5.18 -8.04
CA THR A 318 -1.87 4.68 -9.41
C THR A 318 -1.25 5.62 -10.42
N SER A 319 -0.57 5.07 -11.42
CA SER A 319 -0.05 5.80 -12.58
C SER A 319 -0.51 5.17 -13.88
N ILE A 320 -0.82 5.99 -14.87
CA ILE A 320 -1.20 5.51 -16.20
C ILE A 320 -0.34 6.20 -17.26
N ASN A 321 0.28 5.39 -18.11
CA ASN A 321 1.08 5.85 -19.25
C ASN A 321 0.28 5.66 -20.54
N TYR A 322 0.25 6.69 -21.39
CA TYR A 322 -0.50 6.72 -22.64
C TYR A 322 0.03 7.81 -23.57
N GLY A 323 -0.35 7.80 -24.85
CA GLY A 323 -0.11 8.92 -25.79
C GLY A 323 0.57 8.50 -27.10
N THR A 324 0.95 7.24 -27.22
CA THR A 324 1.72 6.71 -28.38
C THR A 324 0.84 6.03 -29.41
N CYS A 325 -0.39 5.63 -29.08
CA CYS A 325 -1.27 4.97 -30.02
C CYS A 325 -1.82 5.94 -31.07
N THR A 326 -1.57 5.65 -32.35
CA THR A 326 -2.05 6.46 -33.48
C THR A 326 -3.33 5.92 -34.13
N LEU A 327 -3.81 4.75 -33.69
CA LEU A 327 -5.07 4.18 -34.17
C LEU A 327 -6.26 5.00 -33.65
N PRO A 328 -7.37 5.13 -34.41
CA PRO A 328 -8.52 5.91 -33.99
C PRO A 328 -9.08 5.51 -32.62
N GLU A 329 -9.09 4.22 -32.30
CA GLU A 329 -9.56 3.70 -31.01
C GLU A 329 -8.66 4.16 -29.85
N GLY A 330 -7.34 4.06 -30.01
CA GLY A 330 -6.38 4.50 -28.99
C GLY A 330 -6.39 6.02 -28.82
N ARG A 331 -6.52 6.77 -29.92
CA ARG A 331 -6.70 8.24 -29.88
C ARG A 331 -7.96 8.65 -29.12
N LEU A 332 -9.06 7.90 -29.27
CA LEU A 332 -10.29 8.14 -28.51
C LEU A 332 -10.08 7.94 -27.00
N ILE A 333 -9.31 6.92 -26.60
CA ILE A 333 -8.92 6.71 -25.20
C ILE A 333 -8.07 7.86 -24.67
N ILE A 334 -7.00 8.26 -25.39
CA ILE A 334 -6.12 9.36 -24.99
C ILE A 334 -6.94 10.64 -24.80
N LYS A 335 -7.82 10.95 -25.76
CA LYS A 335 -8.70 12.12 -25.69
C LYS A 335 -9.60 12.08 -24.45
N ALA A 336 -10.27 10.96 -24.19
CA ALA A 336 -11.13 10.81 -23.02
C ALA A 336 -10.37 10.94 -21.69
N LEU A 337 -9.17 10.35 -21.58
CA LEU A 337 -8.29 10.49 -20.41
C LEU A 337 -7.97 11.95 -20.10
N LEU A 338 -7.67 12.74 -21.14
CA LEU A 338 -7.34 14.16 -21.00
C LEU A 338 -8.57 15.04 -20.74
N GLU A 339 -9.69 14.79 -21.43
CA GLU A 339 -10.93 15.56 -21.26
C GLU A 339 -11.57 15.35 -19.89
N VAL A 340 -11.60 14.11 -19.39
CA VAL A 340 -12.08 13.81 -18.02
C VAL A 340 -11.17 14.48 -16.99
N SER A 341 -9.85 14.41 -17.16
CA SER A 341 -8.91 15.11 -16.28
C SER A 341 -9.19 16.62 -16.26
N ILE A 342 -9.32 17.24 -17.44
CA ILE A 342 -9.67 18.67 -17.59
C ILE A 342 -10.99 19.00 -16.89
N ASN A 343 -12.02 18.18 -17.08
CA ASN A 343 -13.32 18.37 -16.45
C ASN A 343 -13.21 18.29 -14.91
N GLY A 344 -12.29 17.50 -14.39
CA GLY A 344 -12.08 17.30 -12.96
C GLY A 344 -13.17 16.44 -12.32
N ILE A 345 -12.99 16.13 -11.04
CA ILE A 345 -13.83 15.16 -10.32
C ILE A 345 -14.81 15.82 -9.35
N GLY A 346 -16.03 15.28 -9.32
CA GLY A 346 -17.09 15.66 -8.39
C GLY A 346 -17.70 17.04 -8.65
N LYS A 347 -18.62 17.46 -7.77
CA LYS A 347 -19.42 18.69 -7.93
C LYS A 347 -18.58 19.96 -8.12
N LEU A 348 -17.39 20.00 -7.51
CA LEU A 348 -16.51 21.16 -7.56
C LEU A 348 -15.47 21.07 -8.66
N HIS A 349 -15.53 20.05 -9.51
CA HIS A 349 -14.58 19.84 -10.61
C HIS A 349 -13.14 19.92 -10.09
N LYS A 350 -12.82 19.20 -9.00
CA LYS A 350 -11.50 19.25 -8.38
C LYS A 350 -10.48 18.54 -9.25
N THR A 351 -9.21 18.94 -9.13
CA THR A 351 -8.11 18.19 -9.72
C THR A 351 -8.03 16.81 -9.07
N SER A 352 -8.05 15.75 -9.87
CA SER A 352 -7.87 14.39 -9.39
C SER A 352 -6.44 14.17 -8.88
N ILE A 353 -6.30 13.50 -7.75
CA ILE A 353 -4.98 13.11 -7.23
C ILE A 353 -4.48 11.91 -8.03
N PHE A 354 -5.37 10.94 -8.26
CA PHE A 354 -5.09 9.72 -9.01
C PHE A 354 -6.04 9.55 -10.20
N PRO A 355 -5.67 8.77 -11.23
CA PRO A 355 -4.32 8.29 -11.46
C PRO A 355 -3.37 9.45 -11.83
N CYS A 356 -2.09 9.30 -11.51
CA CYS A 356 -1.04 10.15 -12.07
C CYS A 356 -0.96 9.87 -13.57
N GLY A 357 -1.49 10.79 -14.39
CA GLY A 357 -1.41 10.69 -15.85
C GLY A 357 0.00 10.98 -16.34
N ILE A 358 0.52 10.14 -17.24
CA ILE A 358 1.84 10.30 -17.85
C ILE A 358 1.69 10.19 -19.38
N PHE A 359 1.87 11.33 -20.04
CA PHE A 359 1.85 11.43 -21.49
C PHE A 359 3.21 11.03 -22.06
N GLN A 360 3.23 9.96 -22.83
CA GLN A 360 4.41 9.43 -23.50
C GLN A 360 4.68 10.23 -24.78
N CYS A 361 5.79 10.96 -24.80
CA CYS A 361 6.26 11.74 -25.94
C CYS A 361 7.16 10.89 -26.84
N MET A 362 6.78 10.74 -28.11
CA MET A 362 7.51 9.92 -29.09
C MET A 362 7.60 10.65 -30.44
N LYS A 363 8.82 10.70 -30.99
CA LYS A 363 9.10 11.30 -32.31
C LYS A 363 8.35 10.56 -33.41
N GLY A 364 7.72 11.31 -34.32
CA GLY A 364 6.87 10.76 -35.37
C GLY A 364 5.44 10.48 -34.91
N VAL A 365 5.12 10.71 -33.64
CA VAL A 365 3.79 10.44 -33.07
C VAL A 365 3.13 11.73 -32.58
N ASN A 366 3.74 12.48 -31.67
CA ASN A 366 3.05 13.57 -30.95
C ASN A 366 3.88 14.82 -30.63
N ARG A 367 5.13 14.94 -31.11
CA ARG A 367 6.06 16.00 -30.69
C ARG A 367 5.97 17.29 -31.47
N LYS A 368 5.43 17.28 -32.69
CA LYS A 368 5.36 18.48 -33.55
C LYS A 368 4.20 18.43 -34.54
N GLU A 369 3.89 19.60 -35.10
CA GLU A 369 2.88 19.74 -36.14
C GLU A 369 3.12 18.80 -37.33
N GLY A 370 2.03 18.22 -37.83
CA GLY A 370 2.05 17.18 -38.87
C GLY A 370 2.17 15.75 -38.33
N GLU A 371 2.54 15.53 -37.06
CA GLU A 371 2.53 14.19 -36.46
C GLU A 371 1.11 13.78 -36.02
N PRO A 372 0.74 12.49 -36.08
CA PRO A 372 -0.64 12.04 -35.92
C PRO A 372 -1.34 12.53 -34.65
N ASN A 373 -0.65 12.48 -33.51
CA ASN A 373 -1.14 12.79 -32.18
C ASN A 373 -0.71 14.17 -31.67
N TYR A 374 -0.28 15.09 -32.54
CA TYR A 374 0.11 16.44 -32.10
C TYR A 374 -1.06 17.25 -31.54
N ASP A 375 -2.27 17.00 -32.05
CA ASP A 375 -3.51 17.55 -31.48
C ASP A 375 -3.74 17.09 -30.03
N LEU A 376 -3.48 15.81 -29.75
CA LEU A 376 -3.57 15.23 -28.41
C LEU A 376 -2.46 15.72 -27.48
N PHE A 377 -1.26 15.99 -28.02
CA PHE A 377 -0.20 16.65 -27.24
C PHE A 377 -0.60 18.07 -26.82
N LYS A 378 -1.21 18.86 -27.71
CA LYS A 378 -1.76 20.18 -27.33
C LYS A 378 -2.85 20.07 -26.27
N LEU A 379 -3.70 19.04 -26.36
CA LEU A 379 -4.71 18.75 -25.34
C LEU A 379 -4.07 18.36 -23.99
N ALA A 380 -2.98 17.59 -24.02
CA ALA A 380 -2.19 17.26 -22.83
C ALA A 380 -1.61 18.51 -22.16
N LEU A 381 -1.02 19.42 -22.94
CA LEU A 381 -0.52 20.70 -22.43
C LEU A 381 -1.64 21.54 -21.77
N LYS A 382 -2.84 21.56 -22.39
CA LYS A 382 -4.02 22.21 -21.80
C LYS A 382 -4.42 21.56 -20.47
N SER A 383 -4.42 20.23 -20.41
CA SER A 383 -4.70 19.48 -19.18
C SER A 383 -3.71 19.83 -18.09
N THR A 384 -2.39 19.79 -18.37
CA THR A 384 -1.33 20.17 -17.42
C THR A 384 -1.53 21.60 -16.89
N ALA A 385 -1.87 22.55 -17.76
CA ALA A 385 -2.08 23.94 -17.36
C ALA A 385 -3.28 24.15 -16.43
N GLN A 386 -4.29 23.27 -16.48
CA GLN A 386 -5.51 23.38 -15.67
C GLN A 386 -5.52 22.44 -14.45
N ARG A 387 -4.77 21.33 -14.52
CA ARG A 387 -4.90 20.17 -13.63
C ARG A 387 -3.58 19.57 -13.16
N LEU A 388 -2.44 20.21 -13.45
CA LEU A 388 -1.06 19.74 -13.17
C LEU A 388 -0.64 18.48 -13.95
N TYR A 389 -1.55 17.54 -14.20
CA TYR A 389 -1.34 16.35 -15.00
C TYR A 389 -1.81 16.53 -16.44
N PRO A 390 -1.24 15.79 -17.42
CA PRO A 390 -0.26 14.72 -17.23
C PRO A 390 1.19 15.21 -17.03
N ASN A 391 2.01 14.34 -16.45
CA ASN A 391 3.48 14.38 -16.55
C ASN A 391 3.92 13.91 -17.95
N TYR A 392 5.20 14.08 -18.30
CA TYR A 392 5.69 13.75 -19.64
C TYR A 392 6.87 12.77 -19.57
N ALA A 393 6.79 11.70 -20.35
CA ALA A 393 7.84 10.68 -20.45
C ALA A 393 8.41 10.65 -21.87
N ASN A 394 9.72 10.86 -22.02
CA ASN A 394 10.36 10.85 -23.33
C ASN A 394 10.69 9.40 -23.76
N CYS A 395 9.93 8.83 -24.69
CA CYS A 395 10.17 7.48 -25.20
C CYS A 395 11.49 7.33 -25.98
N ASP A 396 12.00 8.44 -26.52
CA ASP A 396 13.21 8.48 -27.35
C ASP A 396 14.50 8.77 -26.53
N TRP A 397 14.47 8.69 -25.21
CA TRP A 397 15.66 8.98 -24.40
C TRP A 397 16.75 7.91 -24.57
N SER A 398 18.01 8.28 -24.37
CA SER A 398 19.17 7.45 -24.72
C SER A 398 19.23 6.10 -24.01
N GLY A 399 18.71 6.00 -22.78
CA GLY A 399 18.68 4.73 -22.04
C GLY A 399 17.56 3.78 -22.44
N ASN A 400 16.55 4.24 -23.21
CA ASN A 400 15.57 3.33 -23.83
C ASN A 400 16.05 2.79 -25.19
N LYS A 401 17.29 3.06 -25.61
CA LYS A 401 17.80 2.64 -26.92
C LYS A 401 17.71 1.12 -27.08
N GLY A 402 17.10 0.68 -28.18
CA GLY A 402 16.91 -0.74 -28.49
C GLY A 402 15.50 -1.27 -28.23
N TYR A 403 14.57 -0.42 -27.76
CA TYR A 403 13.15 -0.77 -27.69
C TYR A 403 12.56 -1.08 -29.07
N ASP A 404 11.55 -1.96 -29.12
CA ASP A 404 10.84 -2.28 -30.34
C ASP A 404 9.74 -1.24 -30.59
N LYS A 405 9.87 -0.50 -31.70
CA LYS A 405 8.91 0.54 -32.09
C LYS A 405 7.54 0.03 -32.48
N ASN A 406 7.37 -1.29 -32.64
CA ASN A 406 6.10 -1.92 -32.97
C ASN A 406 5.49 -2.65 -31.77
N ASP A 407 6.20 -2.74 -30.63
CA ASP A 407 5.69 -3.35 -29.41
C ASP A 407 5.58 -2.29 -28.30
N PRO A 408 4.35 -1.82 -27.99
CA PRO A 408 4.14 -0.81 -26.97
C PRO A 408 4.58 -1.23 -25.56
N LYS A 409 4.73 -2.54 -25.31
CA LYS A 409 5.26 -3.06 -24.04
C LYS A 409 6.72 -2.69 -23.80
N THR A 410 7.45 -2.35 -24.86
CA THR A 410 8.86 -1.94 -24.79
C THR A 410 9.02 -0.42 -24.70
N TYR A 411 7.94 0.35 -24.82
CA TYR A 411 8.02 1.80 -24.74
C TYR A 411 8.38 2.23 -23.33
N PHE A 412 9.19 3.28 -23.22
CA PHE A 412 9.50 3.86 -21.92
C PHE A 412 8.22 4.30 -21.22
N SER A 413 8.02 3.77 -20.02
CA SER A 413 6.94 4.13 -19.10
C SER A 413 7.53 4.39 -17.72
N THR A 414 6.82 5.16 -16.91
CA THR A 414 7.27 5.51 -15.55
C THR A 414 6.08 5.55 -14.60
N MET A 415 6.35 5.77 -13.32
CA MET A 415 5.33 6.04 -12.30
C MET A 415 5.48 7.47 -11.80
N GLY A 416 4.36 8.10 -11.44
CA GLY A 416 4.36 9.32 -10.65
C GLY A 416 4.93 9.04 -9.26
N LYS A 417 5.73 9.97 -8.75
CA LYS A 417 6.16 9.99 -7.36
C LYS A 417 5.26 10.90 -6.55
#